data_AF-F5S632-F1
#
_entry.id   AF-F5S632-F1
#
_cell.length_a   1.000
_cell.length_b   1.000
_cell.length_c   1.000
_cell.angle_alpha   90.00
_cell.angle_beta   90.00
_cell.angle_gamma   90.00
#
_symmetry.space_group_name_H-M   'P 1'
#
loop_
_entity.id
_entity.type
_entity.pdbx_description
1 polymer ?
#
loop_
_entity_poly.entity_id
_entity_poly.type
_entity_poly.pdbx_seq_one_letter_code
_entity_poly.pdbx_strand_id
1 'polypeptide(L)'
;MKNMTYFHTKYSMKGATLLEVMISVLLLTFGILALMAAQLRSVASISEAENRSIVSQAAEALAEGMQMNAVLTKNGTTYRRRYSNYVPKSKPLYPGSAVTAPTSLNRTNITKAELAAKHLDEFEYVLSTQLPNVSVLAYAICLDKPDATPPVLGDGGALTDNCAPNNNERDTNMIKIAWRMGNANGTDNNQQSTTYTYMLEVGN
;
A
#
# COMPACT_ATOMS: atom_id res chain seq x y z
N MET A 1 -56.65 -34.80 -60.44
CA MET A 1 -55.37 -34.95 -59.72
C MET A 1 -55.01 -33.64 -59.03
N LYS A 2 -55.18 -33.55 -57.70
CA LYS A 2 -54.14 -33.28 -56.69
C LYS A 2 -54.83 -32.91 -55.37
N ASN A 3 -54.58 -33.73 -54.35
CA ASN A 3 -55.04 -33.55 -52.98
C ASN A 3 -54.40 -32.28 -52.39
N MET A 4 -55.23 -31.37 -51.88
CA MET A 4 -54.79 -30.26 -51.04
C MET A 4 -54.82 -30.75 -49.58
N THR A 5 -53.78 -31.47 -49.16
CA THR A 5 -53.57 -31.81 -47.74
C THR A 5 -53.19 -30.54 -46.98
N TYR A 6 -54.13 -29.99 -46.22
CA TYR A 6 -53.89 -28.90 -45.29
C TYR A 6 -53.09 -29.45 -44.09
N PHE A 7 -51.81 -29.06 -43.98
CA PHE A 7 -50.99 -29.38 -42.82
C PHE A 7 -51.40 -28.44 -41.68
N HIS A 8 -52.21 -28.93 -40.74
CA HIS A 8 -52.47 -28.20 -39.50
C HIS A 8 -51.26 -28.36 -38.56
N THR A 9 -50.24 -27.53 -38.73
CA THR A 9 -49.17 -27.39 -37.75
C THR A 9 -49.76 -26.89 -36.44
N LYS A 10 -49.98 -27.78 -35.46
CA LYS A 10 -50.30 -27.35 -34.09
C LYS A 10 -49.09 -26.61 -33.53
N TYR A 11 -49.13 -25.28 -33.57
CA TYR A 11 -48.22 -24.45 -32.78
C TYR A 11 -48.58 -24.67 -31.31
N SER A 12 -47.80 -25.50 -30.61
CA SER A 12 -47.85 -25.56 -29.14
C SER A 12 -47.26 -24.27 -28.62
N MET A 13 -48.11 -23.27 -28.37
CA MET A 13 -47.72 -22.12 -27.58
C MET A 13 -47.48 -22.62 -26.16
N LYS A 14 -46.23 -23.00 -25.87
CA LYS A 14 -45.77 -23.26 -24.50
C LYS A 14 -45.71 -21.92 -23.78
N GLY A 15 -46.78 -21.54 -23.08
CA GLY A 15 -46.72 -20.44 -22.13
C GLY A 15 -45.70 -20.75 -21.04
N ALA A 16 -44.97 -19.73 -20.57
CA ALA A 16 -44.03 -19.88 -19.47
C ALA A 16 -44.78 -20.44 -18.25
N THR A 17 -44.35 -21.59 -17.75
CA THR A 17 -44.97 -22.18 -16.56
C THR A 17 -44.53 -21.40 -15.32
N LEU A 18 -45.39 -21.24 -14.31
CA LEU A 18 -45.03 -20.55 -13.07
C LEU A 18 -43.76 -21.13 -12.42
N LEU A 19 -43.58 -22.45 -12.54
CA LEU A 19 -42.40 -23.15 -12.04
C LEU A 19 -41.11 -22.72 -12.76
N GLU A 20 -41.15 -22.55 -14.07
CA GLU A 20 -40.00 -22.09 -14.87
C GLU A 20 -39.59 -20.66 -14.52
N VAL A 21 -40.57 -19.78 -14.27
CA VAL A 21 -40.33 -18.42 -13.82
C VAL A 21 -39.73 -18.42 -12.40
N MET A 22 -40.25 -19.25 -11.48
CA MET A 22 -39.70 -19.34 -10.12
C MET A 22 -38.25 -19.86 -10.12
N ILE A 23 -37.94 -20.87 -10.94
CA ILE A 23 -36.58 -21.38 -11.07
C ILE A 23 -35.66 -20.31 -11.68
N SER A 24 -36.14 -19.55 -12.66
CA SER A 24 -35.37 -18.46 -13.28
C SER A 24 -35.07 -17.34 -12.29
N VAL A 25 -36.04 -16.93 -11.47
CA VAL A 25 -35.81 -15.94 -10.40
C VAL A 25 -34.83 -16.47 -9.36
N LEU A 26 -34.96 -17.74 -8.96
CA LEU A 26 -34.03 -18.39 -8.03
C LEU A 26 -32.58 -18.39 -8.59
N LEU A 27 -32.40 -18.79 -9.84
CA LEU A 27 -31.08 -18.83 -10.47
C LEU A 27 -30.50 -17.42 -10.66
N LEU A 28 -31.35 -16.45 -10.99
CA LEU A 28 -30.94 -15.05 -11.12
C LEU A 28 -30.48 -14.48 -9.78
N THR A 29 -31.20 -14.72 -8.69
CA THR A 29 -30.79 -14.22 -7.36
C THR A 29 -29.47 -14.85 -6.92
N PHE A 30 -29.28 -16.16 -7.10
CA PHE A 30 -27.99 -16.80 -6.83
C PHE A 30 -26.86 -16.26 -7.71
N GLY A 31 -27.14 -15.97 -8.99
CA GLY A 31 -26.18 -15.34 -9.89
C GLY A 31 -25.74 -13.95 -9.43
N ILE A 32 -26.68 -13.11 -8.98
CA ILE A 32 -26.36 -11.77 -8.45
C ILE A 32 -25.55 -11.88 -7.15
N LEU A 33 -25.92 -12.78 -6.24
CA LEU A 33 -25.18 -12.97 -4.99
C LEU A 33 -23.74 -13.41 -5.25
N ALA A 34 -23.54 -14.33 -6.20
CA ALA A 34 -22.21 -14.78 -6.61
C ALA A 34 -21.37 -13.63 -7.20
N LEU A 35 -21.98 -12.80 -8.05
CA LEU A 35 -21.31 -11.63 -8.63
C LEU A 35 -20.94 -10.59 -7.57
N MET A 36 -21.85 -10.29 -6.63
CA MET A 36 -21.55 -9.36 -5.54
C MET A 36 -20.40 -9.86 -4.65
N ALA A 37 -20.39 -11.15 -4.32
CA ALA A 37 -19.30 -11.75 -3.55
C ALA A 37 -17.95 -11.63 -4.28
N ALA A 38 -17.93 -11.85 -5.60
CA ALA A 38 -16.72 -11.65 -6.41
C ALA A 38 -16.26 -10.18 -6.39
N GLN A 39 -17.18 -9.24 -6.56
CA GLN A 39 -16.88 -7.81 -6.53
C GLN A 39 -16.32 -7.34 -5.19
N LEU A 40 -16.88 -7.79 -4.06
CA LEU A 40 -16.36 -7.45 -2.72
C LEU A 40 -14.91 -7.90 -2.53
N ARG A 41 -14.57 -9.11 -3.01
CA ARG A 41 -13.19 -9.61 -2.96
C ARG A 41 -12.26 -8.78 -3.83
N SER A 42 -12.72 -8.38 -5.03
CA SER A 42 -11.95 -7.52 -5.93
C SER A 42 -11.67 -6.15 -5.32
N VAL A 43 -12.65 -5.53 -4.66
CA VAL A 43 -12.48 -4.21 -4.02
C VAL A 43 -11.37 -4.25 -2.95
N ALA A 44 -11.35 -5.29 -2.11
CA ALA A 44 -10.29 -5.46 -1.11
C ALA A 44 -8.89 -5.59 -1.76
N SER A 45 -8.78 -6.37 -2.84
CA SER A 45 -7.51 -6.52 -3.56
C SER A 45 -7.04 -5.25 -4.26
N ILE A 46 -7.98 -4.44 -4.77
CA ILE A 46 -7.68 -3.15 -5.40
C ILE A 46 -7.16 -2.17 -4.36
N SER A 47 -7.80 -2.10 -3.19
CA SER A 47 -7.35 -1.21 -2.10
C SER A 47 -5.96 -1.58 -1.59
N GLU A 48 -5.64 -2.88 -1.49
CA GLU A 48 -4.28 -3.34 -1.14
C GLU A 48 -3.26 -2.93 -2.20
N ALA A 49 -3.57 -3.17 -3.47
CA ALA A 49 -2.68 -2.84 -4.58
C ALA A 49 -2.44 -1.32 -4.70
N GLU A 50 -3.48 -0.52 -4.48
CA GLU A 50 -3.42 0.94 -4.44
C GLU A 50 -2.49 1.41 -3.32
N ASN A 51 -2.69 0.93 -2.08
CA ASN A 51 -1.82 1.27 -0.96
C ASN A 51 -0.36 0.92 -1.23
N ARG A 52 -0.10 -0.27 -1.80
CA ARG A 52 1.26 -0.67 -2.16
C ARG A 52 1.86 0.24 -3.23
N SER A 53 1.08 0.67 -4.21
CA SER A 53 1.52 1.59 -5.26
C SER A 53 1.87 2.97 -4.68
N ILE A 54 1.03 3.52 -3.81
CA ILE A 54 1.26 4.82 -3.15
C ILE A 54 2.53 4.77 -2.30
N VAL A 55 2.69 3.70 -1.51
CA VAL A 55 3.89 3.51 -0.68
C VAL A 55 5.16 3.42 -1.53
N SER A 56 5.12 2.68 -2.65
CA SER A 56 6.28 2.59 -3.56
C SER A 56 6.65 3.94 -4.12
N GLN A 57 5.67 4.68 -4.66
CA GLN A 57 5.90 6.00 -5.25
C GLN A 57 6.44 6.99 -4.21
N ALA A 58 5.88 7.00 -3.00
CA ALA A 58 6.36 7.87 -1.92
C ALA A 58 7.79 7.52 -1.49
N ALA A 59 8.12 6.23 -1.38
CA ALA A 59 9.46 5.77 -1.03
C ALA A 59 10.49 6.08 -2.13
N GLU A 60 10.12 5.90 -3.40
CA GLU A 60 10.96 6.24 -4.55
C GLU A 60 11.24 7.74 -4.62
N ALA A 61 10.21 8.59 -4.47
CA ALA A 61 10.37 10.04 -4.43
C ALA A 61 11.28 10.47 -3.26
N LEU A 62 11.12 9.86 -2.07
CA LEU A 62 12.02 10.11 -0.94
C LEU A 62 13.45 9.66 -1.24
N ALA A 63 13.63 8.49 -1.86
CA ALA A 63 14.95 7.96 -2.24
C ALA A 63 15.65 8.89 -3.24
N GLU A 64 14.94 9.40 -4.24
CA GLU A 64 15.47 10.40 -5.18
C GLU A 64 15.88 11.68 -4.44
N GLY A 65 15.03 12.20 -3.56
CA GLY A 65 15.35 13.37 -2.73
C GLY A 65 16.55 13.14 -1.80
N MET A 66 16.69 11.93 -1.26
CA MET A 66 17.85 11.50 -0.48
C MET A 66 19.11 11.53 -1.35
N GLN A 67 19.10 10.89 -2.52
CA GLN A 67 20.23 10.83 -3.45
C GLN A 67 20.72 12.22 -3.86
N MET A 68 19.80 13.16 -4.13
CA MET A 68 20.15 14.55 -4.45
C MET A 68 20.79 15.29 -3.27
N ASN A 69 20.43 14.93 -2.05
CA ASN A 69 20.92 15.56 -0.84
C ASN A 69 22.00 14.73 -0.11
N ALA A 70 22.65 13.79 -0.79
CA ALA A 70 23.72 12.99 -0.21
C ALA A 70 24.89 13.86 0.31
N VAL A 71 25.58 13.36 1.33
CA VAL A 71 26.86 13.86 1.81
C VAL A 71 27.92 12.83 1.46
N LEU A 72 28.97 13.23 0.75
CA LEU A 72 30.08 12.33 0.44
C LEU A 72 30.99 12.22 1.65
N THR A 73 31.22 11.00 2.11
CA THR A 73 32.18 10.69 3.19
C THR A 73 33.23 9.74 2.66
N LYS A 74 34.49 9.99 3.01
CA LYS A 74 35.59 9.12 2.65
C LYS A 74 35.48 7.81 3.44
N ASN A 75 35.47 6.68 2.73
CA ASN A 75 35.50 5.35 3.30
C ASN A 75 36.74 4.61 2.77
N GLY A 76 37.83 4.65 3.52
CA GLY A 76 39.14 4.17 3.05
C GLY A 76 39.63 4.95 1.83
N THR A 77 39.74 4.27 0.68
CA THR A 77 40.19 4.85 -0.60
C THR A 77 39.05 5.32 -1.51
N THR A 78 37.79 5.06 -1.15
CA THR A 78 36.61 5.41 -1.95
C THR A 78 35.75 6.47 -1.25
N TYR A 79 34.88 7.14 -2.01
CA TYR A 79 33.86 8.03 -1.45
C TYR A 79 32.52 7.29 -1.47
N ARG A 80 31.76 7.43 -0.39
CA ARG A 80 30.41 6.86 -0.26
C ARG A 80 29.41 7.97 0.04
N ARG A 81 28.21 7.84 -0.50
CA ARG A 81 27.06 8.67 -0.12
C ARG A 81 26.58 8.27 1.28
N ARG A 82 26.44 9.27 2.13
CA ARG A 82 25.86 9.17 3.47
C ARG A 82 24.64 10.08 3.54
N TYR A 83 23.62 9.62 4.25
CA TYR A 83 22.34 10.32 4.41
C TYR A 83 22.08 10.59 5.90
N SER A 84 23.08 11.15 6.60
CA SER A 84 23.03 11.39 8.06
C SER A 84 21.88 12.31 8.50
N ASN A 85 21.35 13.13 7.59
CA ASN A 85 20.18 13.97 7.87
C ASN A 85 18.85 13.18 7.84
N TYR A 86 18.88 11.95 7.34
CA TYR A 86 17.73 11.05 7.20
C TYR A 86 17.83 9.82 8.12
N VAL A 87 19.02 9.47 8.60
CA VAL A 87 19.30 8.22 9.32
C VAL A 87 19.96 8.48 10.69
N PRO A 88 19.58 7.74 11.76
CA PRO A 88 18.41 6.87 11.85
C PRO A 88 17.14 7.68 12.11
N LYS A 89 16.03 7.26 11.48
CA LYS A 89 14.69 7.77 11.76
C LYS A 89 13.74 6.60 11.87
N SER A 90 12.90 6.58 12.89
CA SER A 90 11.80 5.64 13.02
C SER A 90 10.64 6.38 13.65
N LYS A 91 9.46 6.30 13.03
CA LYS A 91 8.30 7.08 13.46
C LYS A 91 6.99 6.35 13.15
N PRO A 92 6.09 6.19 14.15
CA PRO A 92 4.72 5.82 13.89
C PRO A 92 3.97 7.00 13.27
N LEU A 93 3.15 6.71 12.27
CA LEU A 93 2.26 7.65 11.60
C LEU A 93 0.82 7.23 11.87
N TYR A 94 -0.06 8.22 11.97
CA TYR A 94 -1.48 8.01 12.28
C TYR A 94 -2.32 8.54 11.11
N PRO A 95 -2.63 7.68 10.12
CA PRO A 95 -3.43 8.06 8.96
C PRO A 95 -4.78 8.67 9.38
N GLY A 96 -5.23 9.69 8.65
CA GLY A 96 -6.48 10.39 8.95
C GLY A 96 -6.41 11.42 10.09
N SER A 97 -5.27 11.58 10.75
CA SER A 97 -5.02 12.76 11.60
C SER A 97 -4.90 14.01 10.74
N ALA A 98 -5.23 15.19 11.28
CA ALA A 98 -5.02 16.46 10.58
C ALA A 98 -3.52 16.72 10.39
N VAL A 99 -2.97 16.25 9.27
CA VAL A 99 -1.58 16.52 8.87
C VAL A 99 -1.56 17.79 8.04
N THR A 100 -0.70 18.73 8.42
CA THR A 100 -0.55 19.98 7.68
C THR A 100 0.26 19.69 6.41
N ALA A 101 -0.21 20.21 5.27
CA ALA A 101 0.54 20.09 4.03
C ALA A 101 1.93 20.74 4.18
N PRO A 102 2.99 20.08 3.68
CA PRO A 102 4.34 20.62 3.76
C PRO A 102 4.43 21.96 3.03
N THR A 103 5.01 22.96 3.70
CA THR A 103 5.24 24.27 3.10
C THR A 103 6.48 24.28 2.21
N SER A 104 6.48 25.07 1.14
CA SER A 104 7.65 25.23 0.28
C SER A 104 8.79 25.98 0.98
N LEU A 105 10.03 25.63 0.65
CA LEU A 105 11.20 26.38 1.11
C LEU A 105 11.48 27.56 0.16
N ASN A 106 10.85 28.70 0.43
CA ASN A 106 11.03 29.91 -0.38
C ASN A 106 12.10 30.84 0.20
N ARG A 107 13.35 30.37 0.29
CA ARG A 107 14.50 31.20 0.69
C ARG A 107 15.82 30.68 0.11
N THR A 108 16.81 31.56 0.07
CA THR A 108 18.20 31.22 -0.25
C THR A 108 18.91 30.67 1.00
N ASN A 109 20.03 29.94 0.82
CA ASN A 109 20.80 29.29 1.89
C ASN A 109 20.03 28.20 2.68
N ILE A 110 19.31 27.34 1.97
CA ILE A 110 18.71 26.13 2.57
C ILE A 110 19.82 25.16 2.94
N THR A 111 19.85 24.73 4.20
CA THR A 111 20.79 23.72 4.65
C THR A 111 20.36 22.32 4.20
N LYS A 112 21.32 21.39 4.08
CA LYS A 112 21.01 19.98 3.79
C LYS A 112 20.06 19.35 4.81
N ALA A 113 20.10 19.79 6.07
CA ALA A 113 19.21 19.29 7.12
C ALA A 113 17.76 19.77 6.91
N GLU A 114 17.58 21.05 6.53
CA GLU A 114 16.25 21.60 6.25
C GLU A 114 15.62 20.99 5.01
N LEU A 115 16.43 20.75 3.97
CA LEU A 115 15.97 20.03 2.77
C LEU A 115 15.57 18.59 3.10
N ALA A 116 16.35 17.89 3.93
CA ALA A 116 16.01 16.53 4.37
C ALA A 116 14.72 16.50 5.19
N ALA A 117 14.53 17.46 6.11
CA ALA A 117 13.30 17.58 6.88
C ALA A 117 12.08 17.76 5.96
N LYS A 118 12.21 18.54 4.88
CA LYS A 118 11.12 18.71 3.91
C LYS A 118 10.79 17.47 3.11
N HIS A 119 11.78 16.74 2.61
CA HIS A 119 11.52 15.47 1.95
C HIS A 119 10.81 14.48 2.90
N LEU A 120 11.16 14.49 4.18
CA LEU A 120 10.48 13.68 5.20
C LEU A 120 9.05 14.17 5.45
N ASP A 121 8.82 15.49 5.57
CA ASP A 121 7.47 16.04 5.75
C ASP A 121 6.56 15.69 4.56
N GLU A 122 7.06 15.79 3.32
CA GLU A 122 6.33 15.40 2.10
C GLU A 122 6.02 13.91 2.07
N PHE A 123 7.00 13.09 2.40
CA PHE A 123 6.83 11.64 2.50
C PHE A 123 5.79 11.26 3.55
N GLU A 124 5.90 11.79 4.77
CA GLU A 124 4.95 11.54 5.85
C GLU A 124 3.54 12.05 5.52
N TYR A 125 3.44 13.19 4.84
CA TYR A 125 2.17 13.75 4.39
C TYR A 125 1.48 12.82 3.40
N VAL A 126 2.18 12.35 2.36
CA VAL A 126 1.62 11.39 1.40
C VAL A 126 1.16 10.12 2.12
N LEU A 127 2.00 9.57 2.99
CA LEU A 127 1.65 8.34 3.69
C LEU A 127 0.46 8.50 4.66
N SER A 128 0.28 9.68 5.25
CA SER A 128 -0.80 9.91 6.23
C SER A 128 -2.13 10.31 5.59
N THR A 129 -2.10 10.85 4.37
CA THR A 129 -3.29 11.43 3.70
C THR A 129 -3.80 10.61 2.52
N GLN A 130 -2.94 9.86 1.84
CA GLN A 130 -3.31 9.17 0.59
C GLN A 130 -3.57 7.67 0.74
N LEU A 131 -3.22 7.04 1.87
CA LEU A 131 -3.49 5.61 2.06
C LEU A 131 -4.93 5.35 2.55
N PRO A 132 -5.86 4.84 1.71
CA PRO A 132 -7.19 4.44 2.16
C PRO A 132 -7.16 3.26 3.12
N ASN A 133 -8.06 3.29 4.11
CA ASN A 133 -8.35 2.17 5.01
C ASN A 133 -7.12 1.62 5.76
N VAL A 134 -6.16 2.47 6.12
CA VAL A 134 -5.02 2.09 6.98
C VAL A 134 -5.27 2.56 8.41
N SER A 135 -5.08 1.64 9.36
CA SER A 135 -5.28 1.93 10.79
C SER A 135 -3.97 2.21 11.52
N VAL A 136 -2.89 1.54 11.12
CA VAL A 136 -1.57 1.64 11.71
C VAL A 136 -0.54 1.71 10.60
N LEU A 137 0.38 2.65 10.71
CA LEU A 137 1.45 2.88 9.74
C LEU A 137 2.70 3.30 10.51
N ALA A 138 3.86 2.80 10.10
CA ALA A 138 5.14 3.31 10.59
C ALA A 138 6.22 3.11 9.53
N TYR A 139 7.26 3.93 9.63
CA TYR A 139 8.42 3.80 8.76
C TYR A 139 9.71 3.93 9.55
N ALA A 140 10.79 3.40 8.99
CA ALA A 140 12.15 3.57 9.45
C ALA A 140 13.09 3.82 8.27
N ILE A 141 14.09 4.67 8.49
CA ILE A 141 15.18 4.93 7.56
C ILE A 141 16.46 4.64 8.32
N CYS A 142 17.23 3.67 7.84
CA CYS A 142 18.41 3.19 8.54
C CYS A 142 19.44 2.56 7.60
N LEU A 143 20.61 2.27 8.15
CA LEU A 143 21.59 1.40 7.49
C LEU A 143 21.23 -0.06 7.81
N ASP A 144 21.28 -0.91 6.79
CA ASP A 144 21.02 -2.33 6.97
C ASP A 144 21.91 -3.19 6.07
N LYS A 145 21.99 -4.49 6.41
CA LYS A 145 22.69 -5.49 5.62
C LYS A 145 21.97 -5.73 4.27
N PRO A 146 22.68 -6.19 3.24
CA PRO A 146 22.08 -6.50 1.92
C PRO A 146 20.88 -7.46 2.01
N ASP A 147 20.94 -8.43 2.93
CA ASP A 147 19.84 -9.36 3.22
C ASP A 147 18.92 -8.80 4.32
N ALA A 148 18.45 -7.56 4.16
CA ALA A 148 17.67 -6.85 5.16
C ALA A 148 16.42 -7.62 5.59
N THR A 149 16.17 -7.65 6.90
CA THR A 149 14.96 -8.28 7.45
C THR A 149 13.80 -7.28 7.40
N PRO A 150 12.60 -7.68 6.94
CA PRO A 150 11.43 -6.80 6.95
C PRO A 150 11.13 -6.24 8.35
N PRO A 151 10.63 -5.00 8.43
CA PRO A 151 10.19 -4.45 9.71
C PRO A 151 8.95 -5.18 10.24
N VAL A 152 8.74 -5.14 11.55
CA VAL A 152 7.56 -5.76 12.20
C VAL A 152 6.76 -4.68 12.93
N LEU A 153 5.44 -4.65 12.72
CA LEU A 153 4.53 -3.80 13.49
C LEU A 153 3.94 -4.55 14.67
N GLY A 154 4.24 -4.07 15.88
CA GLY A 154 3.59 -4.53 17.10
C GLY A 154 2.12 -4.11 17.19
N ASP A 155 1.42 -4.65 18.18
CA ASP A 155 -0.02 -4.44 18.38
C ASP A 155 -0.39 -2.98 18.68
N GLY A 156 0.54 -2.21 19.28
CA GLY A 156 0.39 -0.78 19.57
C GLY A 156 0.89 0.16 18.47
N GLY A 157 1.23 -0.36 17.29
CA GLY A 157 1.81 0.43 16.19
C GLY A 157 3.28 0.82 16.36
N ALA A 158 3.95 0.25 17.37
CA ALA A 158 5.39 0.32 17.51
C ALA A 158 6.07 -0.46 16.37
N LEU A 159 7.03 0.18 15.71
CA LEU A 159 7.82 -0.42 14.65
C LEU A 159 9.09 -1.04 15.22
N THR A 160 9.25 -2.34 15.03
CA THR A 160 10.55 -3.01 15.12
C THR A 160 11.20 -2.91 13.74
N ASP A 161 12.13 -1.98 13.59
CA ASP A 161 12.73 -1.65 12.29
C ASP A 161 13.67 -2.73 11.73
N ASN A 162 14.19 -3.63 12.58
CA ASN A 162 15.15 -4.68 12.25
C ASN A 162 16.36 -4.15 11.46
N CYS A 163 16.80 -2.94 11.77
CA CYS A 163 17.99 -2.34 11.15
C CYS A 163 19.27 -3.00 11.68
N ALA A 164 20.36 -2.93 10.93
CA ALA A 164 21.63 -3.48 11.37
C ALA A 164 22.11 -2.75 12.64
N PRO A 165 22.46 -3.48 13.73
CA PRO A 165 22.87 -2.86 15.00
C PRO A 165 24.25 -2.19 14.91
N ASN A 166 25.08 -2.61 13.96
CA ASN A 166 26.41 -2.08 13.72
C ASN A 166 26.49 -1.61 12.27
N ASN A 167 26.74 -0.31 12.08
CA ASN A 167 26.85 0.34 10.78
C ASN A 167 28.14 -0.07 10.05
N ASN A 168 28.17 -1.29 9.51
CA ASN A 168 29.31 -1.84 8.80
C ASN A 168 29.52 -1.12 7.46
N GLU A 169 30.73 -1.25 6.92
CA GLU A 169 31.09 -0.64 5.63
C GLU A 169 30.30 -1.21 4.44
N ARG A 170 29.61 -2.34 4.59
CA ARG A 170 28.77 -2.95 3.55
C ARG A 170 27.30 -2.53 3.63
N ASP A 171 26.88 -1.86 4.70
CA ASP A 171 25.46 -1.61 4.95
C ASP A 171 24.89 -0.53 4.04
N THR A 172 23.74 -0.81 3.44
CA THR A 172 23.06 0.08 2.49
C THR A 172 22.01 0.91 3.22
N ASN A 173 21.69 2.09 2.67
CA ASN A 173 20.62 2.92 3.24
C ASN A 173 19.28 2.38 2.76
N MET A 174 18.42 2.05 3.71
CA MET A 174 17.14 1.40 3.49
C MET A 174 16.01 2.27 4.01
N ILE A 175 14.95 2.38 3.22
CA ILE A 175 13.64 2.90 3.64
C ILE A 175 12.75 1.69 3.88
N LYS A 176 12.26 1.53 5.09
CA LYS A 176 11.38 0.44 5.52
C LYS A 176 10.05 1.01 5.95
N ILE A 177 8.96 0.48 5.43
CA ILE A 177 7.61 0.96 5.70
C ILE A 177 6.77 -0.26 6.05
N ALA A 178 5.96 -0.15 7.10
CA ALA A 178 5.02 -1.18 7.48
C ALA A 178 3.67 -0.54 7.77
N TRP A 179 2.60 -1.21 7.33
CA TRP A 179 1.24 -0.74 7.58
C TRP A 179 0.27 -1.89 7.74
N ARG A 180 -0.88 -1.57 8.30
CA ARG A 180 -1.96 -2.51 8.59
C ARG A 180 -3.28 -1.89 8.18
N MET A 181 -4.05 -2.65 7.39
CA MET A 181 -5.38 -2.23 6.97
C MET A 181 -6.31 -2.18 8.18
N GLY A 182 -7.19 -1.18 8.23
CA GLY A 182 -8.26 -1.12 9.22
C GLY A 182 -9.30 -2.21 8.96
N ASN A 183 -9.83 -2.80 10.03
CA ASN A 183 -10.91 -3.78 9.91
C ASN A 183 -12.20 -3.08 9.47
N ALA A 184 -12.94 -3.69 8.55
CA ALA A 184 -14.26 -3.21 8.12
C ALA A 184 -15.34 -3.33 9.22
N ASN A 185 -15.07 -4.04 10.31
CA ASN A 185 -15.94 -4.18 11.47
C ASN A 185 -15.12 -4.04 12.76
N GLY A 186 -15.50 -3.07 13.60
CA GLY A 186 -14.91 -2.89 14.93
C GLY A 186 -15.19 -4.09 15.84
N THR A 187 -14.33 -4.24 16.85
CA THR A 187 -14.52 -5.06 18.08
C THR A 187 -14.22 -6.57 18.04
N ASP A 188 -13.32 -7.06 17.18
CA ASP A 188 -12.72 -8.39 17.39
C ASP A 188 -11.21 -8.29 17.66
N ASN A 189 -10.82 -8.52 18.91
CA ASN A 189 -9.43 -8.50 19.39
C ASN A 189 -8.60 -9.71 18.94
N ASN A 190 -9.10 -10.54 18.02
CA ASN A 190 -8.45 -11.78 17.59
C ASN A 190 -8.51 -11.99 16.07
N GLN A 191 -8.73 -10.93 15.29
CA GLN A 191 -8.64 -11.00 13.84
C GLN A 191 -7.24 -10.62 13.38
N GLN A 192 -6.61 -11.60 12.74
CA GLN A 192 -5.29 -11.60 12.15
C GLN A 192 -5.17 -10.44 11.16
N SER A 193 -4.79 -9.27 11.66
CA SER A 193 -4.70 -8.08 10.83
C SER A 193 -3.44 -8.16 9.99
N THR A 194 -3.62 -8.40 8.69
CA THR A 194 -2.52 -8.58 7.74
C THR A 194 -1.64 -7.34 7.76
N THR A 195 -0.38 -7.54 8.15
CA THR A 195 0.64 -6.50 8.14
C THR A 195 1.37 -6.57 6.81
N TYR A 196 1.41 -5.44 6.13
CA TYR A 196 2.12 -5.26 4.88
C TYR A 196 3.43 -4.53 5.14
N THR A 197 4.45 -4.87 4.37
CA THR A 197 5.77 -4.26 4.46
C THR A 197 6.29 -3.91 3.09
N TYR A 198 7.00 -2.79 3.00
CA TYR A 198 7.71 -2.36 1.81
C TYR A 198 9.13 -1.94 2.21
N MET A 199 10.11 -2.30 1.39
CA MET A 199 11.52 -1.97 1.62
C MET A 199 12.13 -1.49 0.31
N LEU A 200 12.91 -0.41 0.39
CA LEU A 200 13.63 0.17 -0.74
C LEU A 200 15.07 0.49 -0.35
N GLU A 201 16.01 0.08 -1.21
CA GLU A 201 17.41 0.45 -1.11
C GLU A 201 17.66 1.78 -1.86
N VAL A 202 18.24 2.77 -1.18
CA VAL A 202 18.48 4.12 -1.73
C VAL A 202 19.82 4.22 -2.48
N GLY A 203 20.68 3.19 -2.39
CA GLY A 203 22.00 3.17 -3.00
C GLY A 203 23.05 3.97 -2.21
N ASN A 204 24.32 3.60 -2.39
CA ASN A 204 25.48 4.12 -1.65
C ASN A 204 26.38 5.07 -2.45
#